data_AF-A0A3A0DJB4-F1
#
_entry.id   AF-A0A3A0DJB4-F1
#
_cell.length_a   1.000
_cell.length_b   1.000
_cell.length_c   1.000
_cell.angle_alpha   90.00
_cell.angle_beta   90.00
_cell.angle_gamma   90.00
#
_symmetry.space_group_name_H-M   'P 1'
#
loop_
_entity.id
_entity.type
_entity.pdbx_description
1 polymer ?
#
loop_
_entity_poly.entity_id
_entity_poly.type
_entity_poly.pdbx_seq_one_letter_code
_entity_poly.pdbx_strand_id
1 'polypeptide(L)'
;MSDTGHADRTPTTRAEGEGEASRRDFLGAASTVAMAGGLVASYGTLAFMAGRYLYPAEDHTNAWQFAGLVDEITREKSLIYQSPGGARVVIARQGDGNAAEDFVALSNVCPHLGCSVHWEPQNSRFFCPCHNGAFDATGRAFMGPPAAANQSLKKFPLEVVGNSADRDSGPSIAQCRSRSAMQGGAEYRDRGQGGRA
;
A
#
# COMPACT_ATOMS: atom_id res chain seq x y z
N MET A 1 35.41 -40.69 89.20
CA MET A 1 34.02 -41.07 89.50
C MET A 1 33.21 -39.79 89.43
N SER A 2 32.40 -39.46 88.43
CA SER A 2 31.85 -40.14 87.25
C SER A 2 31.37 -38.97 86.35
N ASP A 3 31.97 -38.77 85.19
CA ASP A 3 31.52 -39.23 83.88
C ASP A 3 30.06 -38.95 83.49
N THR A 4 29.95 -38.34 82.31
CA THR A 4 28.84 -38.28 81.34
C THR A 4 27.53 -37.53 81.61
N GLY A 5 27.18 -36.71 80.62
CA GLY A 5 25.84 -36.19 80.40
C GLY A 5 25.72 -35.18 79.25
N HIS A 6 26.55 -35.31 78.21
CA HIS A 6 26.41 -34.53 76.97
C HIS A 6 25.08 -34.94 76.32
N ALA A 7 24.08 -34.06 76.39
CA ALA A 7 22.81 -34.25 75.71
C ALA A 7 23.05 -34.18 74.20
N ASP A 8 23.20 -35.36 73.63
CA ASP A 8 23.33 -35.62 72.21
C ASP A 8 22.13 -35.03 71.47
N ARG A 9 22.37 -33.94 70.72
CA ARG A 9 21.38 -33.41 69.79
C ARG A 9 21.39 -34.34 68.59
N THR A 10 20.46 -35.29 68.59
CA THR A 10 20.15 -36.09 67.41
C THR A 10 19.92 -35.15 66.23
N PRO A 11 20.65 -35.31 65.10
CA PRO A 11 20.31 -34.63 63.88
C PRO A 11 19.00 -35.25 63.41
N THR A 12 17.90 -34.50 63.48
CA THR A 12 16.68 -34.91 62.79
C THR A 12 17.01 -34.86 61.31
N THR A 13 17.38 -36.02 60.76
CA THR A 13 17.44 -36.27 59.32
C THR A 13 16.08 -35.87 58.78
N ARG A 14 16.04 -34.71 58.12
CA ARG A 14 14.86 -34.27 57.40
C ARG A 14 14.76 -35.22 56.22
N ALA A 15 13.89 -36.22 56.36
CA ALA A 15 13.51 -37.09 55.27
C ALA A 15 13.15 -36.20 54.08
N GLU A 16 13.93 -36.34 53.02
CA GLU A 16 13.67 -35.80 51.70
C GLU A 16 12.41 -36.49 51.18
N GLY A 17 11.26 -35.91 51.53
CA GLY A 17 9.96 -36.30 51.01
C GLY A 17 9.77 -35.69 49.64
N GLU A 18 9.86 -36.53 48.62
CA GLU A 18 9.38 -36.27 47.27
C GLU A 18 7.89 -35.88 47.32
N GLY A 19 7.52 -34.74 46.71
CA GLY A 19 6.17 -34.58 46.15
C GLY A 19 5.13 -33.72 46.86
N GLU A 20 5.47 -32.70 47.66
CA GLU A 20 4.48 -31.66 48.03
C GLU A 20 5.06 -30.25 47.87
N ALA A 21 4.64 -29.54 46.82
CA ALA A 21 5.15 -28.20 46.53
C ALA A 21 4.86 -27.25 47.70
N SER A 22 5.89 -26.60 48.25
CA SER A 22 5.73 -25.66 49.36
C SER A 22 4.89 -24.46 48.90
N ARG A 23 4.08 -23.89 49.80
CA ARG A 23 3.34 -22.63 49.52
C ARG A 23 4.25 -21.52 48.98
N ARG A 24 5.51 -21.50 49.44
CA ARG A 24 6.52 -20.54 48.97
C ARG A 24 6.94 -20.82 47.53
N ASP A 25 7.10 -22.08 47.16
CA ASP A 25 7.47 -22.50 45.81
C ASP A 25 6.32 -22.23 44.84
N PHE A 26 5.08 -22.48 45.28
CA PHE A 26 3.88 -22.13 44.52
C PHE A 26 3.77 -20.62 44.27
N LEU A 27 3.90 -19.79 45.32
CA LEU A 27 3.83 -18.33 45.19
C LEU A 27 5.01 -17.76 44.39
N GLY A 28 6.21 -18.34 44.52
CA GLY A 28 7.38 -17.99 43.72
C GLY A 28 7.19 -18.31 42.24
N ALA A 29 6.68 -19.50 41.92
CA ALA A 29 6.38 -19.89 40.54
C ALA A 29 5.27 -19.01 39.94
N ALA A 30 4.18 -18.79 40.67
CA ALA A 30 3.06 -17.96 40.21
C ALA A 30 3.47 -16.51 39.95
N SER A 31 4.27 -15.91 40.83
CA SER A 31 4.78 -14.54 40.64
C SER A 31 5.76 -14.44 39.48
N THR A 32 6.64 -15.44 39.31
CA THR A 32 7.57 -15.49 38.17
C THR A 32 6.82 -15.60 36.85
N VAL A 33 5.79 -16.46 36.78
CA VAL A 33 4.92 -16.59 35.60
C VAL A 33 4.16 -15.29 35.34
N ALA A 34 3.64 -14.63 36.39
CA ALA A 34 2.94 -13.36 36.25
C ALA A 34 3.86 -12.24 35.72
N MET A 35 5.09 -12.14 36.22
CA MET A 35 6.06 -11.15 35.75
C MET A 35 6.53 -11.44 34.33
N ALA A 36 6.87 -12.68 34.03
CA ALA A 36 7.29 -13.09 32.69
C ALA A 36 6.16 -12.90 31.67
N GLY A 37 4.94 -13.29 32.03
CA GLY A 37 3.75 -13.08 31.20
C GLY A 37 3.46 -11.59 30.96
N GLY A 38 3.55 -10.77 32.00
CA GLY A 38 3.39 -9.32 31.90
C GLY A 38 4.44 -8.68 30.99
N LEU A 39 5.71 -9.08 31.10
CA LEU A 39 6.81 -8.61 30.26
C LEU A 39 6.58 -8.98 28.78
N VAL A 40 6.28 -10.26 28.51
CA VAL A 40 6.03 -10.72 27.13
C VAL A 40 4.81 -10.01 26.54
N ALA A 41 3.74 -9.83 27.31
CA ALA A 41 2.57 -9.10 26.85
C ALA A 41 2.89 -7.62 26.56
N SER A 42 3.63 -6.94 27.45
CA SER A 42 3.94 -5.51 27.27
C SER A 42 4.89 -5.27 26.09
N TYR A 43 6.00 -6.01 26.01
CA TYR A 43 6.96 -5.87 24.91
C TYR A 43 6.41 -6.42 23.60
N GLY A 44 5.60 -7.48 23.63
CA GLY A 44 4.95 -8.03 22.45
C GLY A 44 3.93 -7.07 21.84
N THR A 45 3.09 -6.45 22.67
CA THR A 45 2.14 -5.43 22.20
C THR A 45 2.85 -4.17 21.69
N LEU A 46 3.88 -3.70 22.39
CA LEU A 46 4.70 -2.58 21.94
C LEU A 46 5.37 -2.89 20.59
N ALA A 47 6.01 -4.05 20.45
CA ALA A 47 6.65 -4.46 19.20
C ALA A 47 5.64 -4.63 18.07
N PHE A 48 4.45 -5.16 18.35
CA PHE A 48 3.39 -5.27 17.37
C PHE A 48 2.88 -3.89 16.89
N MET A 49 2.66 -2.96 17.82
CA MET A 49 2.24 -1.59 17.50
C MET A 49 3.34 -0.83 16.76
N ALA A 50 4.59 -0.91 17.22
CA ALA A 50 5.75 -0.32 16.55
C ALA A 50 5.92 -0.90 15.14
N GLY A 51 5.74 -2.21 14.98
CA GLY A 51 5.75 -2.88 13.68
C GLY A 51 4.66 -2.34 12.75
N ARG A 52 3.41 -2.23 13.22
CA ARG A 52 2.31 -1.65 12.42
C ARG A 52 2.51 -0.16 12.11
N TYR A 53 3.21 0.57 12.97
CA TYR A 53 3.51 1.98 12.73
C TYR A 53 4.62 2.16 11.70
N LEU A 54 5.71 1.41 11.82
CA LEU A 54 6.85 1.45 10.90
C LEU A 54 6.51 0.86 9.53
N TYR A 55 5.64 -0.14 9.51
CA TYR A 55 5.15 -0.79 8.30
C TYR A 55 3.63 -0.66 8.24
N PRO A 56 3.12 0.54 7.90
CA PRO A 56 1.70 0.72 7.71
C PRO A 56 1.21 -0.20 6.60
N ALA A 57 0.13 -0.93 6.85
CA ALA A 57 -0.55 -1.65 5.79
C ALA A 57 -1.07 -0.62 4.78
N GLU A 58 -0.69 -0.74 3.51
CA GLU A 58 -1.25 0.11 2.45
C GLU A 58 -2.77 -0.07 2.46
N ASP A 59 -3.54 1.00 2.65
CA ASP A 59 -5.00 0.91 2.58
C ASP A 59 -5.39 0.66 1.12
N HIS A 60 -5.88 -0.55 0.86
CA HIS A 60 -6.31 -1.03 -0.45
C HIS A 60 -7.76 -0.63 -0.70
N THR A 61 -8.12 0.65 -0.52
CA THR A 61 -9.40 1.14 -1.04
C THR A 61 -9.32 1.18 -2.56
N ASN A 62 -9.55 0.02 -3.17
CA ASN A 62 -9.68 -0.18 -4.60
C ASN A 62 -11.02 0.38 -5.12
N ALA A 63 -11.56 1.43 -4.49
CA ALA A 63 -12.77 2.09 -4.90
C ALA A 63 -12.50 2.95 -6.14
N TRP A 64 -13.48 3.00 -7.04
CA TRP A 64 -13.51 4.02 -8.08
C TRP A 64 -13.69 5.38 -7.42
N GLN A 65 -12.86 6.33 -7.83
CA GLN A 65 -12.90 7.67 -7.28
C GLN A 65 -13.06 8.70 -8.38
N PHE A 66 -13.85 9.72 -8.08
CA PHE A 66 -14.02 10.88 -8.94
C PHE A 66 -12.66 11.55 -9.15
N ALA A 67 -12.16 11.51 -10.39
CA ALA A 67 -10.93 12.19 -10.76
C ALA A 67 -11.24 13.61 -11.26
N GLY A 68 -12.29 13.78 -12.07
CA GLY A 68 -12.73 15.07 -12.60
C GLY A 68 -13.82 14.93 -13.66
N LEU A 69 -14.24 16.06 -14.23
CA LEU A 69 -15.16 16.10 -15.35
C LEU A 69 -14.41 15.87 -16.67
N VAL A 70 -15.02 15.08 -17.56
CA VAL A 70 -14.43 14.78 -18.87
C VAL A 70 -14.24 16.05 -19.71
N ASP A 71 -15.18 16.99 -19.61
CA ASP A 71 -15.16 18.24 -20.39
C ASP A 71 -14.04 19.19 -19.95
N GLU A 72 -13.47 19.02 -18.75
CA GLU A 72 -12.33 19.81 -18.27
C GLU A 72 -10.98 19.29 -18.79
N ILE A 73 -10.94 18.03 -19.23
CA ILE A 73 -9.76 17.36 -19.75
C ILE A 73 -9.77 17.56 -21.26
N THR A 74 -9.08 18.59 -21.76
CA THR A 74 -8.93 18.81 -23.21
C THR A 74 -7.63 18.18 -23.72
N ARG A 75 -7.36 18.20 -25.03
CA ARG A 75 -6.07 17.70 -25.57
C ARG A 75 -4.89 18.51 -25.04
N GLU A 76 -5.13 19.77 -24.72
CA GLU A 76 -4.18 20.80 -24.31
C GLU A 76 -4.00 20.84 -22.79
N LYS A 77 -5.04 20.44 -22.04
CA LYS A 77 -5.07 20.48 -20.60
C LYS A 77 -5.21 19.07 -20.03
N SER A 78 -4.15 18.59 -19.38
CA SER A 78 -4.20 17.39 -18.55
C SER A 78 -4.72 17.70 -17.15
N LEU A 79 -5.40 16.73 -16.53
CA LEU A 79 -5.82 16.80 -15.14
C LEU A 79 -4.84 16.03 -14.25
N ILE A 80 -4.45 16.61 -13.12
CA ILE A 80 -3.66 15.91 -12.10
C ILE A 80 -4.61 15.55 -10.95
N TYR A 81 -4.72 14.27 -10.69
CA TYR A 81 -5.54 13.69 -9.63
C TYR A 81 -4.63 13.05 -8.57
N GLN A 82 -4.94 13.26 -7.29
CA GLN A 82 -4.27 12.58 -6.18
C GLN A 82 -5.22 11.58 -5.56
N SER A 83 -4.86 10.30 -5.64
CA SER A 83 -5.58 9.24 -4.94
C SER A 83 -5.42 9.42 -3.42
N PRO A 84 -6.42 9.04 -2.61
CA PRO A 84 -6.27 8.95 -1.15
C PRO A 84 -5.13 8.05 -0.69
N GLY A 85 -4.72 7.07 -1.50
CA GLY A 85 -3.52 6.26 -1.27
C GLY A 85 -2.20 6.99 -1.58
N GLY A 86 -2.22 8.30 -1.84
CA GLY A 86 -1.04 9.13 -2.12
C GLY A 86 -0.50 9.03 -3.55
N ALA A 87 -1.10 8.20 -4.41
CA ALA A 87 -0.68 8.09 -5.81
C ALA A 87 -1.08 9.34 -6.60
N ARG A 88 -0.10 10.00 -7.23
CA ARG A 88 -0.33 11.15 -8.12
C ARG A 88 -0.48 10.66 -9.56
N VAL A 89 -1.63 10.92 -10.16
CA VAL A 89 -2.02 10.45 -11.50
C VAL A 89 -2.22 11.67 -12.40
N VAL A 90 -1.69 11.63 -13.61
CA VAL A 90 -1.98 12.56 -14.69
C VAL A 90 -2.92 11.89 -15.68
N ILE A 91 -4.02 12.55 -16.01
CA ILE A 91 -5.01 12.11 -16.99
C ILE A 91 -4.91 13.03 -18.20
N ALA A 92 -4.61 12.46 -19.36
CA ALA A 92 -4.49 13.21 -20.61
C ALA A 92 -5.40 12.62 -21.68
N ARG A 93 -6.00 13.49 -22.49
CA ARG A 93 -6.86 13.10 -23.62
C ARG A 93 -6.00 12.76 -24.84
N GLN A 94 -6.27 11.60 -25.43
CA GLN A 94 -5.62 11.04 -26.62
C GLN A 94 -6.54 11.05 -27.85
N GLY A 95 -7.86 10.94 -27.66
CA GLY A 95 -8.86 10.95 -28.73
C GLY A 95 -9.89 12.07 -28.59
N ASP A 96 -10.72 12.27 -29.61
CA ASP A 96 -11.78 13.30 -29.60
C ASP A 96 -13.10 12.79 -28.98
N GLY A 97 -13.21 11.48 -28.76
CA GLY A 97 -14.38 10.91 -28.10
C GLY A 97 -14.35 11.10 -26.58
N ASN A 98 -15.44 10.69 -25.94
CA ASN A 98 -15.59 10.70 -24.48
C ASN A 98 -15.61 9.28 -23.91
N ALA A 99 -15.06 8.30 -24.63
CA ALA A 99 -14.93 6.94 -24.13
C ALA A 99 -13.63 6.79 -23.32
N ALA A 100 -13.51 5.76 -22.49
CA ALA A 100 -12.35 5.60 -21.61
C ALA A 100 -11.03 5.44 -22.39
N GLU A 101 -11.09 4.83 -23.59
CA GLU A 101 -9.99 4.67 -24.53
C GLU A 101 -9.47 5.98 -25.14
N ASP A 102 -10.27 7.04 -25.13
CA ASP A 102 -9.86 8.38 -25.58
C ASP A 102 -8.97 9.08 -24.55
N PHE A 103 -8.73 8.45 -23.39
CA PHE A 103 -7.91 9.01 -22.32
C PHE A 103 -6.86 8.01 -21.85
N VAL A 104 -5.82 8.56 -21.25
CA VAL A 104 -4.80 7.77 -20.56
C VAL A 104 -4.60 8.32 -19.16
N ALA A 105 -4.60 7.44 -18.17
CA ALA A 105 -4.28 7.77 -16.78
C ALA A 105 -2.92 7.14 -16.42
N LEU A 106 -1.91 7.98 -16.20
CA LEU A 106 -0.54 7.59 -15.93
C LEU A 106 -0.05 8.18 -14.61
N SER A 107 1.00 7.60 -14.02
CA SER A 107 1.69 8.22 -12.89
C SER A 107 2.27 9.58 -13.27
N ASN A 108 2.00 10.60 -12.46
CA ASN A 108 2.71 11.88 -12.52
C ASN A 108 4.15 11.76 -11.97
N VAL A 109 4.50 10.62 -11.37
CA VAL A 109 5.80 10.40 -10.73
C VAL A 109 6.72 9.64 -11.69
N CYS A 110 7.87 10.25 -12.01
CA CYS A 110 8.91 9.66 -12.84
C CYS A 110 9.53 8.44 -12.13
N PRO A 111 9.67 7.28 -12.79
CA PRO A 111 10.16 6.06 -12.18
C PRO A 111 11.67 6.08 -11.86
N HIS A 112 12.40 7.10 -12.32
CA HIS A 112 13.82 7.26 -12.03
C HIS A 112 14.07 7.67 -10.58
N LEU A 113 13.64 8.89 -10.19
CA LEU A 113 13.88 9.47 -8.86
C LEU A 113 12.66 10.22 -8.30
N GLY A 114 11.47 10.03 -8.88
CA GLY A 114 10.23 10.56 -8.32
C GLY A 114 9.89 12.01 -8.68
N CYS A 115 10.61 12.64 -9.60
CA CYS A 115 10.26 13.96 -10.14
C CYS A 115 8.85 13.96 -10.75
N SER A 116 8.18 15.12 -10.74
CA SER A 116 6.91 15.30 -11.43
C SER A 116 7.09 15.28 -12.95
N VAL A 117 6.15 14.61 -13.60
CA VAL A 117 6.04 14.47 -15.05
C VAL A 117 4.79 15.21 -15.51
N HIS A 118 4.89 16.01 -16.55
CA HIS A 118 3.77 16.76 -17.13
C HIS A 118 3.46 16.31 -18.55
N TRP A 119 2.22 16.50 -18.97
CA TRP A 119 1.78 16.30 -20.35
C TRP A 119 2.20 17.50 -21.20
N GLU A 120 2.85 17.24 -22.33
CA GLU A 120 3.20 18.23 -23.34
C GLU A 120 2.32 18.00 -24.59
N PRO A 121 1.19 18.72 -24.71
CA PRO A 121 0.22 18.48 -25.77
C PRO A 121 0.80 18.73 -27.17
N GLN A 122 1.70 19.71 -27.29
CA GLN A 122 2.35 20.08 -28.56
C GLN A 122 3.21 18.96 -29.14
N ASN A 123 3.66 18.03 -28.29
CA ASN A 123 4.54 16.92 -28.68
C ASN A 123 3.89 15.56 -28.43
N SER A 124 2.61 15.53 -27.99
CA SER A 124 1.86 14.33 -27.61
C SER A 124 2.66 13.38 -26.72
N ARG A 125 3.36 13.93 -25.71
CA ARG A 125 4.29 13.18 -24.86
C ARG A 125 4.21 13.63 -23.41
N PHE A 126 4.75 12.80 -22.53
CA PHE A 126 5.01 13.16 -21.15
C PHE A 126 6.49 13.49 -20.96
N PHE A 127 6.78 14.57 -20.24
CA PHE A 127 8.15 15.05 -20.05
C PHE A 127 8.50 15.26 -18.59
N CYS A 128 9.72 14.87 -18.22
CA CYS A 128 10.33 15.04 -16.92
C CYS A 128 11.56 15.97 -17.05
N PRO A 129 11.52 17.18 -16.48
CA PRO A 129 12.56 18.19 -16.66
C PRO A 129 13.86 17.87 -15.91
N CYS A 130 13.86 16.95 -14.95
CA CYS A 130 15.01 16.71 -14.08
C CYS A 130 16.26 16.22 -14.84
N HIS A 131 16.07 15.31 -15.81
CA HIS A 131 17.17 14.73 -16.62
C HIS A 131 16.66 14.39 -18.03
N ASN A 132 15.79 15.24 -18.57
CA ASN A 132 15.22 15.11 -19.92
C ASN A 132 14.58 13.73 -20.18
N GLY A 133 13.88 13.19 -19.18
CA GLY A 133 13.13 11.94 -19.35
C GLY A 133 11.89 12.22 -20.21
N ALA A 134 11.71 11.46 -21.30
CA ALA A 134 10.53 11.60 -22.14
C ALA A 134 9.83 10.25 -22.34
N PHE A 135 8.50 10.29 -22.31
CA PHE A 135 7.63 9.14 -22.47
C PHE A 135 6.60 9.44 -23.54
N ASP A 136 6.25 8.46 -24.36
CA ASP A 136 5.23 8.63 -25.38
C ASP A 136 3.83 8.79 -24.75
N ALA A 137 2.81 9.06 -25.58
CA ALA A 137 1.41 9.16 -25.17
C ALA A 137 0.90 7.95 -24.36
N THR A 138 1.52 6.78 -24.52
CA THR A 138 1.15 5.57 -23.77
C THR A 138 1.90 5.42 -22.46
N GLY A 139 2.87 6.30 -22.17
CA GLY A 139 3.72 6.28 -20.98
C GLY A 139 5.01 5.46 -21.13
N ARG A 140 5.34 4.99 -22.34
CA ARG A 140 6.59 4.25 -22.56
C ARG A 140 7.76 5.22 -22.71
N ALA A 141 8.81 5.01 -21.94
CA ALA A 141 10.01 5.83 -22.00
C ALA A 141 10.77 5.63 -23.32
N PHE A 142 11.20 6.72 -23.94
CA PHE A 142 12.03 6.68 -25.15
C PHE A 142 13.26 7.62 -25.07
N MET A 143 13.37 8.45 -24.02
CA MET A 143 14.51 9.33 -23.80
C MET A 143 14.89 9.43 -22.32
N GLY A 144 16.16 9.73 -22.06
CA GLY A 144 16.70 9.98 -20.73
C GLY A 144 16.95 8.70 -19.91
N PRO A 145 17.29 8.84 -18.62
CA PRO A 145 17.57 7.70 -17.73
C PRO A 145 16.45 6.65 -17.67
N PRO A 146 15.14 7.01 -17.66
CA PRO A 146 14.07 6.01 -17.68
C PRO A 146 14.11 5.10 -18.90
N ALA A 147 14.46 5.62 -20.09
CA ALA A 147 14.53 4.80 -21.30
C ALA A 147 15.70 3.81 -21.25
N ALA A 148 16.86 4.25 -20.74
CA ALA A 148 18.02 3.38 -20.56
C ALA A 148 17.74 2.21 -19.59
N ALA A 149 16.90 2.45 -18.57
CA ALA A 149 16.49 1.44 -17.60
C ALA A 149 15.18 0.70 -17.99
N ASN A 150 14.62 0.97 -19.17
CA ASN A 150 13.32 0.44 -19.63
C ASN A 150 12.16 0.66 -18.63
N GLN A 151 12.15 1.81 -17.95
CA GLN A 151 11.17 2.19 -16.94
C GLN A 151 10.08 3.07 -17.54
N SER A 152 8.88 2.51 -17.71
CA SER A 152 7.70 3.23 -18.20
C SER A 152 6.85 3.77 -17.04
N LEU A 153 5.98 4.75 -17.32
CA LEU A 153 5.04 5.28 -16.33
C LEU A 153 4.00 4.21 -15.95
N LYS A 154 3.68 4.12 -14.65
CA LYS A 154 2.63 3.23 -14.15
C LYS A 154 1.27 3.67 -14.71
N LYS A 155 0.53 2.74 -15.33
CA LYS A 155 -0.84 2.98 -15.83
C LYS A 155 -1.87 2.74 -14.72
N PHE A 156 -2.87 3.61 -14.66
CA PHE A 156 -4.02 3.48 -13.76
C PHE A 156 -5.28 3.13 -14.56
N PRO A 157 -6.17 2.26 -14.05
CA PRO A 157 -7.49 2.09 -14.62
C PRO A 157 -8.25 3.41 -14.58
N LEU A 158 -8.90 3.70 -15.71
CA LEU A 158 -9.75 4.85 -15.90
C LEU A 158 -11.07 4.35 -16.47
N GLU A 159 -12.17 4.89 -15.95
CA GLU A 159 -13.52 4.64 -16.45
C GLU A 159 -14.20 5.98 -16.64
N VAL A 160 -14.91 6.15 -17.75
CA VAL A 160 -15.77 7.31 -17.98
C VAL A 160 -17.20 6.87 -17.73
N VAL A 161 -17.86 7.53 -16.78
CA VAL A 161 -19.25 7.24 -16.40
C VAL A 161 -20.12 8.45 -16.66
N GLY A 162 -21.32 8.21 -17.19
CA GLY A 162 -22.24 9.26 -17.62
C GLY A 162 -21.98 9.66 -19.07
N ASN A 163 -23.03 10.15 -19.71
CA ASN A 163 -22.98 10.57 -21.11
C ASN A 163 -23.36 12.05 -21.22
N SER A 164 -22.36 12.92 -21.37
CA SER A 164 -22.58 14.36 -21.56
C SER A 164 -23.33 14.70 -22.85
N ALA A 165 -23.48 13.75 -23.79
CA ALA A 165 -24.31 13.92 -24.98
C ALA A 165 -25.82 13.79 -24.67
N ASP A 166 -26.19 13.20 -23.54
CA ASP A 166 -27.58 13.09 -23.09
C ASP A 166 -27.86 14.16 -22.01
N ARG A 167 -28.77 15.08 -22.32
CA ARG A 167 -29.10 16.24 -21.48
C ARG A 167 -29.63 15.85 -20.10
N ASP A 168 -30.21 14.66 -19.96
CA ASP A 168 -30.83 14.19 -18.72
C ASP A 168 -29.86 13.38 -17.83
N SER A 169 -28.69 12.99 -18.37
CA SER A 169 -27.74 12.07 -17.72
C SER A 169 -26.67 12.75 -16.85
N GLY A 170 -26.61 14.08 -16.82
CA GLY A 170 -25.55 14.82 -16.13
C GLY A 170 -24.20 14.79 -16.85
N PRO A 171 -23.17 15.48 -16.34
CA PRO A 171 -21.87 15.57 -17.00
C PRO A 171 -21.13 14.22 -16.98
N SER A 172 -20.35 13.94 -18.03
CA SER A 172 -19.47 12.77 -18.06
C SER A 172 -18.34 12.93 -17.04
N ILE A 173 -18.16 11.91 -16.21
CA ILE A 173 -17.23 11.86 -15.10
C ILE A 173 -16.10 10.89 -15.44
N ALA A 174 -14.86 11.36 -15.28
CA ALA A 174 -13.69 10.50 -15.28
C ALA A 174 -13.47 9.96 -13.86
N GLN A 175 -13.47 8.64 -13.72
CA GLN A 175 -13.17 7.95 -12.48
C GLN A 175 -11.86 7.19 -12.59
N CYS A 176 -10.97 7.37 -11.61
CA CYS A 176 -9.70 6.67 -11.55
C CYS A 176 -9.67 5.73 -10.35
N ARG A 177 -9.11 4.54 -10.56
CA ARG A 177 -8.91 3.56 -9.49
C ARG A 177 -7.43 3.48 -9.17
N SER A 178 -7.05 3.68 -7.91
CA SER A 178 -5.70 3.33 -7.46
C SER A 178 -5.58 1.82 -7.48
N ARG A 179 -4.89 1.26 -8.49
CA ARG A 179 -4.52 -0.15 -8.46
C ARG A 179 -3.65 -0.36 -7.21
N SER A 180 -4.15 -1.15 -6.24
CA SER A 180 -3.31 -1.84 -5.25
C SER A 180 -2.07 -2.31 -5.96
N ALA A 181 -0.90 -2.00 -5.41
CA ALA A 181 0.37 -2.40 -5.98
C ALA A 181 0.60 -3.90 -5.83
N MET A 182 -0.31 -4.78 -6.27
CA MET A 182 -0.09 -6.22 -6.41
C MET A 182 -1.02 -6.81 -7.47
N GLN A 183 -0.58 -6.74 -8.73
CA GLN A 183 -0.78 -7.78 -9.75
C GLN A 183 -0.02 -7.36 -10.99
N GLY A 184 1.16 -7.96 -11.17
CA GLY A 184 1.73 -8.09 -12.51
C GLY A 184 0.74 -8.82 -13.41
N GLY A 185 0.75 -8.46 -14.70
CA GLY A 185 0.13 -9.23 -15.77
C GLY A 185 -1.38 -9.46 -15.65
N ALA A 186 -2.18 -8.52 -16.14
CA ALA A 186 -3.52 -8.86 -16.60
C ALA A 186 -3.85 -7.98 -17.80
N GLU A 187 -3.86 -8.65 -18.96
CA GLU A 187 -4.30 -8.16 -20.26
C GLU A 187 -5.46 -7.16 -20.18
N TYR A 188 -5.31 -6.08 -20.94
CA TYR A 188 -6.40 -5.33 -21.53
C TYR A 188 -7.20 -6.31 -22.43
N ARG A 189 -8.19 -6.98 -21.84
CA ARG A 189 -9.13 -7.81 -22.60
C ARG A 189 -10.18 -6.88 -23.18
N ASP A 190 -9.92 -6.52 -24.42
CA ASP A 190 -10.85 -5.97 -25.40
C ASP A 190 -12.24 -6.58 -25.22
N ARG A 191 -13.23 -5.75 -24.88
CA ARG A 191 -14.64 -6.14 -24.89
C ARG A 191 -15.28 -5.55 -26.15
N GLY A 192 -14.71 -5.92 -27.29
CA GLY A 192 -15.34 -5.80 -28.60
C GLY A 192 -16.28 -6.97 -28.88
N GLN A 193 -17.50 -6.60 -29.29
CA GLN A 193 -18.37 -7.32 -30.22
C GLN A 193 -19.22 -8.50 -29.72
N GLY A 194 -20.52 -8.33 -29.91
CA GLY A 194 -21.55 -9.37 -30.01
C GLY A 194 -22.91 -8.75 -29.72
N GLY A 195 -23.87 -8.59 -30.63
CA GLY A 195 -24.00 -8.96 -32.02
C GLY A 195 -25.48 -8.69 -32.32
N ARG A 196 -25.77 -7.90 -33.37
CA ARG A 196 -27.12 -7.82 -33.93
C ARG A 196 -27.34 -9.06 -34.77
N ALA A 197 -28.37 -9.82 -34.46
CA ALA A 197 -29.21 -10.56 -35.41
C ALA A 197 -30.51 -10.92 -34.67
#